data_AF-A0A939YS27-F1
#
_entry.id   AF-A0A939YS27-F1
#
_cell.length_a   1.000
_cell.length_b   1.000
_cell.length_c   1.000
_cell.angle_alpha   90.00
_cell.angle_beta   90.00
_cell.angle_gamma   90.00
#
_symmetry.space_group_name_H-M   'P 1'
#
loop_
_entity.id
_entity.type
_entity.pdbx_description
1 polymer ?
#
loop_
_entity_poly.entity_id
_entity_poly.type
_entity_poly.pdbx_seq_one_letter_code
_entity_poly.pdbx_strand_id
1 'polypeptide(L)'
;IALLLVFCLIPGIFACSAARTPADDGSSPAPTEGPATAAPTAGDVTAAPTDAPTEAPTAAPTEVPVEEEALRLAALHGLGKDDLRGEYALFLRFSEALEANQGIDEYKDFVYRIFPVIADGKEYLDEDFFFPKLTDLTIEVAPISDSANGMFFDSDSSIYISESMMETQPYRLAPVLFHELMHFVDFGINGYVDYAYILDGQHLHQYEVDRLPREEQDRAILCGNSSIIKESGAELYTTKYFSGAPSAYFKGTAFMTGIEYIMGEEFMNALFFRWDSGAVLAELFLEVGYTAEEYQRSTLALAALSEVYNGEYDPISPEDMLIDLYEYKLGDGWREDEDFHYILKSINGIAMDDWKRSEHADFLKTIEFRNWNQYNAFNDALLADVPENPDLAVLPPIPFMRDGKLLIGDIAVATDLQTGEAFNCCATFDFDFASGTLEGYGLIDLDAFNAEFFPGVQ
;
A
#
# COMPACT_ATOMS: atom_id res chain seq x y z
N ILE A 1 41.24 -15.05 -22.32
CA ILE A 1 40.25 -13.97 -22.13
C ILE A 1 39.03 -14.67 -21.57
N ALA A 2 39.00 -14.76 -20.24
CA ALA A 2 38.01 -15.50 -19.47
C ALA A 2 37.20 -14.45 -18.71
N LEU A 3 35.91 -14.34 -19.04
CA LEU A 3 34.95 -13.51 -18.32
C LEU A 3 34.64 -14.25 -17.00
N LEU A 4 35.06 -13.66 -15.89
CA LEU A 4 34.63 -14.06 -14.56
C LEU A 4 33.23 -13.48 -14.37
N LEU A 5 32.21 -14.33 -14.47
CA LEU A 5 30.87 -14.08 -13.94
C LEU A 5 31.01 -13.88 -12.43
N VAL A 6 30.88 -12.63 -11.98
CA VAL A 6 30.63 -12.32 -10.58
C VAL A 6 29.16 -12.65 -10.34
N PHE A 7 28.91 -13.89 -9.94
CA PHE A 7 27.71 -14.24 -9.19
C PHE A 7 27.73 -13.45 -7.88
N CYS A 8 27.09 -12.29 -7.86
CA CYS A 8 26.55 -11.75 -6.63
C CYS A 8 25.34 -12.61 -6.25
N LEU A 9 25.63 -13.77 -5.66
CA LEU A 9 24.74 -14.39 -4.69
C LEU A 9 24.44 -13.29 -3.66
N ILE A 10 23.25 -12.73 -3.72
CA ILE A 10 22.63 -12.05 -2.59
C ILE A 10 21.95 -13.16 -1.81
N PRO A 11 22.53 -13.68 -0.71
CA PRO A 11 21.71 -14.39 0.25
C PRO A 11 20.78 -13.35 0.87
N GLY A 12 19.48 -13.62 0.85
CA GLY A 12 18.50 -12.86 1.59
C GLY A 12 19.02 -12.59 3.01
N ILE A 13 19.19 -11.31 3.32
CA ILE A 13 19.36 -10.84 4.69
C ILE A 13 17.94 -10.81 5.28
N PHE A 14 17.40 -12.00 5.52
CA PHE A 14 16.40 -12.19 6.55
C PHE A 14 17.17 -12.28 7.87
N ALA A 15 17.08 -11.22 8.67
CA ALA A 15 17.52 -11.24 10.06
C ALA A 15 16.57 -10.40 10.93
N CYS A 16 15.30 -10.82 11.02
CA CYS A 16 14.63 -10.86 12.32
C CYS A 16 14.63 -12.33 12.79
N SER A 17 15.81 -12.83 13.16
CA SER A 17 15.93 -14.14 13.82
C SER A 17 15.70 -13.98 15.32
N ALA A 18 14.54 -14.43 15.81
CA ALA A 18 14.41 -14.88 17.18
C ALA A 18 14.06 -16.37 17.16
N ALA A 19 15.10 -17.20 17.26
CA ALA A 19 14.96 -18.64 17.40
C ALA A 19 14.20 -18.99 18.68
N ARG A 20 13.10 -19.74 18.56
CA ARG A 20 12.61 -20.62 19.62
C ARG A 20 12.75 -22.07 19.18
N THR A 21 13.59 -22.79 19.91
CA THR A 21 13.68 -24.25 19.92
C THR A 21 12.32 -24.88 20.22
N PRO A 22 11.85 -25.89 19.47
CA PRO A 22 10.73 -26.71 19.90
C PRO A 22 11.21 -27.77 20.87
N ALA A 23 10.59 -27.80 22.05
CA ALA A 23 10.60 -28.95 22.93
C ALA A 23 9.62 -30.00 22.40
N ASP A 24 10.04 -31.23 22.57
CA ASP A 24 9.50 -32.52 22.13
C ASP A 24 8.29 -32.95 22.99
N ASP A 25 7.14 -33.19 22.36
CA ASP A 25 6.14 -34.23 22.64
C ASP A 25 5.01 -34.11 21.59
N GLY A 26 4.29 -35.12 21.13
CA GLY A 26 4.25 -36.54 21.40
C GLY A 26 3.02 -37.08 20.68
N SER A 27 3.23 -37.99 19.73
CA SER A 27 2.30 -39.05 19.33
C SER A 27 0.91 -38.68 18.78
N SER A 28 0.75 -38.78 17.46
CA SER A 28 -0.56 -38.95 16.80
C SER A 28 -0.66 -40.36 16.20
N PRO A 29 -1.65 -41.19 16.57
CA PRO A 29 -1.88 -42.48 15.92
C PRO A 29 -2.91 -42.39 14.78
N ALA A 30 -2.70 -43.24 13.78
CA ALA A 30 -3.43 -43.38 12.53
C ALA A 30 -4.95 -43.61 12.63
N PRO A 31 -5.74 -43.27 11.58
CA PRO A 31 -7.14 -43.66 11.51
C PRO A 31 -7.28 -45.12 11.06
N THR A 32 -8.12 -45.87 11.77
CA THR A 32 -8.43 -47.28 11.50
C THR A 32 -9.70 -47.37 10.65
N GLU A 33 -9.65 -48.18 9.60
CA GLU A 33 -10.75 -48.51 8.70
C GLU A 33 -11.84 -49.39 9.33
N GLY A 34 -13.08 -49.18 8.86
CA GLY A 34 -14.09 -50.23 8.63
C GLY A 34 -15.41 -50.09 9.41
N PRO A 35 -16.48 -50.81 9.01
CA PRO A 35 -16.92 -51.12 7.65
C PRO A 35 -18.45 -50.92 7.42
N ALA A 36 -18.84 -51.08 6.16
CA ALA A 36 -20.20 -51.09 5.64
C ALA A 36 -21.17 -52.08 6.32
N THR A 37 -22.46 -51.77 6.34
CA THR A 37 -23.53 -52.77 6.44
C THR A 37 -24.81 -52.32 5.71
N ALA A 38 -25.49 -53.31 5.14
CA ALA A 38 -26.49 -53.24 4.08
C ALA A 38 -27.94 -52.95 4.52
N ALA A 39 -28.78 -52.73 3.51
CA ALA A 39 -30.22 -52.48 3.47
C ALA A 39 -31.10 -53.51 4.22
N PRO A 40 -32.41 -53.20 4.39
CA PRO A 40 -33.38 -53.92 3.55
C PRO A 40 -34.63 -53.12 3.08
N THR A 41 -35.03 -53.46 1.85
CA THR A 41 -36.36 -53.91 1.35
C THR A 41 -37.66 -53.11 1.59
N ALA A 42 -38.35 -52.97 0.45
CA ALA A 42 -39.68 -52.44 0.18
C ALA A 42 -40.86 -53.06 0.96
N GLY A 43 -41.93 -52.25 1.07
CA GLY A 43 -43.29 -52.69 1.37
C GLY A 43 -44.31 -51.58 1.07
N ASP A 44 -45.10 -51.77 0.01
CA ASP A 44 -46.34 -51.04 -0.31
C ASP A 44 -47.41 -51.24 0.78
N VAL A 45 -48.14 -50.18 1.20
CA VAL A 45 -49.60 -50.23 1.40
C VAL A 45 -50.23 -48.82 1.23
N THR A 46 -51.35 -48.82 0.52
CA THR A 46 -52.30 -47.76 0.16
C THR A 46 -53.23 -47.35 1.32
N ALA A 47 -53.55 -46.06 1.49
CA ALA A 47 -54.86 -45.58 1.99
C ALA A 47 -55.07 -44.04 1.83
N ALA A 48 -56.15 -43.70 1.10
CA ALA A 48 -57.13 -42.60 1.13
C ALA A 48 -56.83 -41.17 1.70
N PRO A 49 -57.47 -40.12 1.14
CA PRO A 49 -57.15 -38.71 1.40
C PRO A 49 -57.86 -38.16 2.65
N THR A 50 -57.15 -37.36 3.43
CA THR A 50 -57.73 -36.51 4.47
C THR A 50 -57.42 -35.06 4.11
N ASP A 51 -58.46 -34.23 4.01
CA ASP A 51 -58.37 -32.80 3.74
C ASP A 51 -57.49 -32.11 4.80
N ALA A 52 -56.42 -31.45 4.34
CA ALA A 52 -55.57 -30.59 5.15
C ALA A 52 -55.86 -29.10 4.83
N PRO A 53 -55.68 -28.19 5.80
CA PRO A 53 -56.05 -26.79 5.66
C PRO A 53 -55.18 -26.11 4.60
N THR A 54 -55.80 -25.27 3.77
CA THR A 54 -55.10 -24.35 2.87
C THR A 54 -54.24 -23.40 3.70
N GLU A 55 -52.93 -23.67 3.76
CA GLU A 55 -51.95 -22.68 4.19
C GLU A 55 -51.99 -21.51 3.20
N ALA A 56 -52.17 -20.31 3.73
CA ALA A 56 -52.00 -19.08 2.97
C ALA A 56 -50.56 -19.04 2.42
N PRO A 57 -50.33 -18.47 1.22
CA PRO A 57 -49.00 -18.37 0.67
C PRO A 57 -48.13 -17.55 1.62
N THR A 58 -47.17 -18.21 2.27
CA THR A 58 -46.03 -17.57 2.90
C THR A 58 -45.37 -16.71 1.83
N ALA A 59 -45.39 -15.39 2.01
CA ALA A 59 -44.68 -14.48 1.13
C ALA A 59 -43.22 -14.96 1.05
N ALA A 60 -42.74 -15.19 -0.17
CA ALA A 60 -41.32 -15.45 -0.40
C ALA A 60 -40.52 -14.30 0.24
N PRO A 61 -39.35 -14.55 0.85
CA PRO A 61 -38.47 -13.50 1.30
C PRO A 61 -38.24 -12.54 0.13
N THR A 62 -38.55 -11.27 0.30
CA THR A 62 -38.15 -10.24 -0.66
C THR A 62 -36.64 -10.21 -0.61
N GLU A 63 -35.97 -10.78 -1.62
CA GLU A 63 -34.53 -10.61 -1.80
C GLU A 63 -34.26 -9.10 -1.87
N VAL A 64 -33.57 -8.58 -0.85
CA VAL A 64 -33.08 -7.20 -0.88
C VAL A 64 -32.08 -7.12 -2.04
N PRO A 65 -32.19 -6.12 -2.93
CA PRO A 65 -31.22 -5.94 -4.00
C PRO A 65 -29.79 -5.87 -3.43
N VAL A 66 -28.84 -6.57 -4.06
CA VAL A 66 -27.43 -6.63 -3.65
C VAL A 66 -26.84 -5.23 -3.40
N GLU A 67 -27.16 -4.25 -4.25
CA GLU A 67 -26.73 -2.85 -4.07
C GLU A 67 -27.30 -2.22 -2.78
N GLU A 68 -28.59 -2.42 -2.49
CA GLU A 68 -29.23 -1.82 -1.31
C GLU A 68 -28.65 -2.39 -0.01
N GLU A 69 -28.41 -3.70 0.03
CA GLU A 69 -27.81 -4.33 1.20
C GLU A 69 -26.35 -3.93 1.39
N ALA A 70 -25.56 -3.90 0.31
CA ALA A 70 -24.16 -3.46 0.36
C ALA A 70 -24.06 -2.01 0.85
N LEU A 71 -24.88 -1.09 0.34
CA LEU A 71 -24.89 0.31 0.77
C LEU A 71 -25.33 0.47 2.23
N ARG A 72 -26.33 -0.31 2.66
CA ARG A 72 -26.80 -0.29 4.04
C ARG A 72 -25.70 -0.71 5.01
N LEU A 73 -24.95 -1.76 4.64
CA LEU A 73 -23.87 -2.31 5.46
C LEU A 73 -22.63 -1.41 5.43
N ALA A 74 -22.23 -0.91 4.26
CA ALA A 74 -21.14 0.05 4.09
C ALA A 74 -21.33 1.31 4.95
N ALA A 75 -22.57 1.83 5.01
CA ALA A 75 -22.89 3.00 5.81
C ALA A 75 -22.69 2.80 7.33
N LEU A 76 -22.73 1.56 7.83
CA LEU A 76 -22.42 1.26 9.24
C LEU A 76 -20.95 1.51 9.57
N HIS A 77 -20.07 1.46 8.58
CA HIS A 77 -18.62 1.60 8.70
C HIS A 77 -18.12 2.93 8.10
N GLY A 78 -19.03 3.89 7.89
CA GLY A 78 -18.70 5.22 7.35
C GLY A 78 -18.33 5.23 5.86
N LEU A 79 -18.70 4.20 5.10
CA LEU A 79 -18.47 4.11 3.66
C LEU A 79 -19.73 4.49 2.86
N GLY A 80 -19.51 5.25 1.79
CA GLY A 80 -20.54 5.71 0.86
C GLY A 80 -20.63 4.87 -0.41
N LYS A 81 -21.52 5.31 -1.32
CA LYS A 81 -21.70 4.66 -2.63
C LYS A 81 -20.43 4.68 -3.48
N ASP A 82 -19.73 5.81 -3.47
CA ASP A 82 -18.55 6.02 -4.31
C ASP A 82 -17.38 5.15 -3.83
N ASP A 83 -17.24 4.94 -2.52
CA ASP A 83 -16.26 4.05 -1.89
C ASP A 83 -16.36 2.60 -2.36
N LEU A 84 -17.56 2.15 -2.70
CA LEU A 84 -17.76 0.78 -3.18
C LEU A 84 -17.40 0.58 -4.65
N ARG A 85 -17.19 1.66 -5.42
CA ARG A 85 -16.86 1.62 -6.88
C ARG A 85 -17.83 0.77 -7.74
N GLY A 86 -19.05 0.54 -7.25
CA GLY A 86 -20.04 -0.35 -7.88
C GLY A 86 -19.83 -1.85 -7.60
N GLU A 87 -18.83 -2.23 -6.81
CA GLU A 87 -18.45 -3.60 -6.47
C GLU A 87 -19.26 -4.16 -5.29
N TYR A 88 -20.59 -4.04 -5.36
CA TYR A 88 -21.49 -4.41 -4.26
C TYR A 88 -21.41 -5.89 -3.85
N ALA A 89 -21.30 -6.80 -4.82
CA ALA A 89 -21.20 -8.24 -4.53
C ALA A 89 -19.86 -8.60 -3.88
N LEU A 90 -18.77 -7.94 -4.30
CA LEU A 90 -17.45 -8.09 -3.70
C LEU A 90 -17.46 -7.56 -2.26
N PHE A 91 -18.08 -6.39 -2.04
CA PHE A 91 -18.22 -5.81 -0.70
C PHE A 91 -18.97 -6.72 0.27
N LEU A 92 -20.07 -7.34 -0.16
CA LEU A 92 -20.82 -8.26 0.71
C LEU A 92 -19.99 -9.48 1.11
N ARG A 93 -19.17 -10.02 0.20
CA ARG A 93 -18.26 -11.14 0.52
C ARG A 93 -17.12 -10.70 1.43
N PHE A 94 -16.57 -9.52 1.19
CA PHE A 94 -15.59 -8.91 2.06
C PHE A 94 -16.13 -8.73 3.47
N SER A 95 -17.33 -8.18 3.61
CA SER A 95 -18.03 -8.05 4.88
C SER A 95 -18.27 -9.41 5.55
N GLU A 96 -18.77 -10.41 4.81
CA GLU A 96 -19.00 -11.74 5.37
C GLU A 96 -17.72 -12.37 5.95
N ALA A 97 -16.60 -12.24 5.24
CA ALA A 97 -15.29 -12.70 5.72
C ALA A 97 -14.83 -11.94 6.97
N LEU A 98 -14.98 -10.60 7.00
CA LEU A 98 -14.64 -9.78 8.16
C LEU A 98 -15.50 -10.13 9.39
N GLU A 99 -16.80 -10.29 9.22
CA GLU A 99 -17.71 -10.59 10.33
C GLU A 99 -17.41 -11.95 10.96
N ALA A 100 -16.95 -12.92 10.17
CA ALA A 100 -16.52 -14.22 10.65
C ALA A 100 -15.15 -14.19 11.36
N ASN A 101 -14.31 -13.19 11.10
CA ASN A 101 -12.96 -13.08 11.65
C ASN A 101 -12.98 -12.45 13.06
N GLN A 102 -12.53 -13.22 14.06
CA GLN A 102 -12.41 -12.79 15.45
C GLN A 102 -11.05 -12.18 15.80
N GLY A 103 -10.02 -12.41 14.97
CA GLY A 103 -8.66 -11.91 15.15
C GLY A 103 -8.51 -10.40 14.93
N ILE A 104 -9.55 -9.74 14.43
CA ILE A 104 -9.59 -8.30 14.16
C ILE A 104 -10.75 -7.58 14.84
N ASP A 105 -11.46 -8.21 15.78
CA ASP A 105 -12.75 -7.72 16.30
C ASP A 105 -12.75 -6.22 16.68
N GLU A 106 -11.72 -5.75 17.37
CA GLU A 106 -11.59 -4.34 17.78
C GLU A 106 -11.07 -3.39 16.69
N TYR A 107 -10.61 -3.93 15.55
CA TYR A 107 -10.07 -3.18 14.41
C TYR A 107 -10.93 -3.33 13.15
N LYS A 108 -12.08 -4.01 13.21
CA LYS A 108 -12.93 -4.29 12.05
C LYS A 108 -13.23 -3.06 11.20
N ASP A 109 -13.52 -1.93 11.82
CA ASP A 109 -13.83 -0.68 11.11
C ASP A 109 -12.64 -0.15 10.29
N PHE A 110 -11.40 -0.34 10.76
CA PHE A 110 -10.21 -0.03 9.97
C PHE A 110 -10.11 -0.94 8.76
N VAL A 111 -10.38 -2.23 8.92
CA VAL A 111 -10.32 -3.19 7.82
C VAL A 111 -11.48 -2.96 6.82
N TYR A 112 -12.67 -2.56 7.28
CA TYR A 112 -13.74 -2.14 6.36
C TYR A 112 -13.30 -1.00 5.45
N ARG A 113 -12.58 -0.02 6.00
CA ARG A 113 -12.17 1.20 5.30
C ARG A 113 -11.14 0.98 4.21
N ILE A 114 -10.46 -0.17 4.15
CA ILE A 114 -9.57 -0.49 3.02
C ILE A 114 -10.31 -1.03 1.79
N PHE A 115 -11.62 -1.25 1.86
CA PHE A 115 -12.39 -1.74 0.72
C PHE A 115 -12.25 -0.92 -0.57
N PRO A 116 -12.22 0.43 -0.56
CA PRO A 116 -12.02 1.21 -1.78
C PRO A 116 -10.72 0.86 -2.51
N VAL A 117 -9.66 0.56 -1.76
CA VAL A 117 -8.36 0.11 -2.31
C VAL A 117 -8.53 -1.23 -3.01
N ILE A 118 -9.22 -2.18 -2.37
CA ILE A 118 -9.52 -3.50 -2.94
C ILE A 118 -10.39 -3.38 -4.20
N ALA A 119 -11.38 -2.48 -4.18
CA ALA A 119 -12.28 -2.25 -5.31
C ALA A 119 -11.55 -1.63 -6.50
N ASP A 120 -10.62 -0.70 -6.27
CA ASP A 120 -9.77 -0.10 -7.31
C ASP A 120 -8.74 -1.11 -7.83
N GLY A 121 -8.26 -2.03 -6.99
CA GLY A 121 -7.36 -3.14 -7.35
C GLY A 121 -8.04 -4.42 -7.86
N LYS A 122 -9.36 -4.43 -8.04
CA LYS A 122 -10.15 -5.66 -8.28
C LYS A 122 -9.68 -6.51 -9.47
N GLU A 123 -9.09 -5.89 -10.49
CA GLU A 123 -8.62 -6.60 -11.67
C GLU A 123 -7.42 -7.51 -11.39
N TYR A 124 -6.71 -7.26 -10.29
CA TYR A 124 -5.60 -8.05 -9.79
C TYR A 124 -6.01 -9.03 -8.70
N LEU A 125 -7.23 -8.93 -8.16
CA LEU A 125 -7.69 -9.70 -7.02
C LEU A 125 -7.87 -11.19 -7.36
N ASP A 126 -7.02 -12.04 -6.79
CA ASP A 126 -7.27 -13.47 -6.64
C ASP A 126 -8.06 -13.70 -5.36
N GLU A 127 -9.38 -13.78 -5.50
CA GLU A 127 -10.30 -13.99 -4.38
C GLU A 127 -10.06 -15.31 -3.63
N ASP A 128 -9.63 -16.37 -4.33
CA ASP A 128 -9.36 -17.69 -3.71
C ASP A 128 -8.10 -17.63 -2.83
N PHE A 129 -7.22 -16.66 -3.06
CA PHE A 129 -6.04 -16.39 -2.25
C PHE A 129 -6.30 -15.32 -1.17
N PHE A 130 -6.99 -14.23 -1.52
CA PHE A 130 -7.21 -13.08 -0.64
C PHE A 130 -8.17 -13.37 0.53
N PHE A 131 -9.33 -13.99 0.26
CA PHE A 131 -10.34 -14.19 1.33
C PHE A 131 -9.89 -15.13 2.45
N PRO A 132 -9.14 -16.23 2.19
CA PRO A 132 -8.53 -17.00 3.26
C PRO A 132 -7.59 -16.16 4.14
N LYS A 133 -6.71 -15.35 3.54
CA LYS A 133 -5.84 -14.43 4.29
C LYS A 133 -6.62 -13.41 5.10
N LEU A 134 -7.71 -12.88 4.55
CA LEU A 134 -8.60 -11.96 5.28
C LEU A 134 -9.30 -12.65 6.46
N THR A 135 -9.67 -13.91 6.30
CA THR A 135 -10.30 -14.72 7.36
C THR A 135 -9.32 -15.03 8.48
N ASP A 136 -8.04 -15.23 8.12
CA ASP A 136 -6.97 -15.55 9.06
C ASP A 136 -6.27 -14.30 9.61
N LEU A 137 -6.59 -13.10 9.09
CA LEU A 137 -5.94 -11.85 9.50
C LEU A 137 -6.05 -11.66 11.01
N THR A 138 -4.94 -11.36 11.67
CA THR A 138 -4.93 -10.95 13.08
C THR A 138 -4.31 -9.58 13.25
N ILE A 139 -4.83 -8.78 14.17
CA ILE A 139 -4.25 -7.49 14.55
C ILE A 139 -4.11 -7.47 16.06
N GLU A 140 -2.88 -7.32 16.56
CA GLU A 140 -2.63 -7.32 18.00
C GLU A 140 -1.62 -6.24 18.42
N VAL A 141 -1.83 -5.68 19.61
CA VAL A 141 -0.84 -4.82 20.26
C VAL A 141 0.20 -5.71 20.94
N ALA A 142 1.47 -5.52 20.60
CA ALA A 142 2.55 -6.37 21.10
C ALA A 142 3.86 -5.59 21.32
N PRO A 143 4.78 -6.13 22.14
CA PRO A 143 6.12 -5.60 22.26
C PRO A 143 6.92 -5.98 21.00
N ILE A 144 6.91 -5.07 20.01
CA ILE A 144 7.78 -5.15 18.83
C ILE A 144 9.04 -4.30 19.02
N SER A 145 9.94 -4.30 18.04
CA SER A 145 11.17 -3.52 18.11
C SER A 145 10.87 -2.02 18.32
N ASP A 146 11.60 -1.36 19.23
CA ASP A 146 11.46 0.08 19.52
C ASP A 146 11.62 0.99 18.28
N SER A 147 12.18 0.47 17.17
CA SER A 147 12.31 1.23 15.92
C SER A 147 11.11 1.11 14.98
N ALA A 148 10.10 0.30 15.32
CA ALA A 148 8.92 0.07 14.49
C ALA A 148 7.64 0.44 15.27
N ASN A 149 6.73 1.14 14.60
CA ASN A 149 5.41 1.48 15.16
C ASN A 149 4.35 0.43 14.81
N GLY A 150 4.52 -0.24 13.67
CA GLY A 150 3.71 -1.34 13.18
C GLY A 150 4.58 -2.35 12.42
N MET A 151 4.09 -3.58 12.26
CA MET A 151 4.71 -4.60 11.41
C MET A 151 3.68 -5.58 10.88
N PHE A 152 3.63 -5.75 9.55
CA PHE A 152 2.93 -6.84 8.89
C PHE A 152 3.82 -8.08 8.69
N PHE A 153 3.26 -9.27 8.96
CA PHE A 153 3.87 -10.56 8.67
C PHE A 153 2.98 -11.36 7.70
N ASP A 154 3.49 -11.56 6.49
CA ASP A 154 2.76 -12.26 5.43
C ASP A 154 2.50 -13.75 5.75
N SER A 155 3.43 -14.41 6.46
CA SER A 155 3.44 -15.86 6.70
C SER A 155 2.19 -16.39 7.40
N ASP A 156 1.61 -15.56 8.26
CA ASP A 156 0.49 -15.86 9.14
C ASP A 156 -0.60 -14.78 9.06
N SER A 157 -0.43 -13.81 8.15
CA SER A 157 -1.35 -12.69 7.96
C SER A 157 -1.59 -11.95 9.28
N SER A 158 -0.51 -11.48 9.91
CA SER A 158 -0.57 -10.85 11.23
C SER A 158 -0.06 -9.42 11.16
N ILE A 159 -0.77 -8.48 11.80
CA ILE A 159 -0.33 -7.10 12.01
C ILE A 159 -0.08 -6.91 13.50
N TYR A 160 1.13 -6.44 13.81
CA TYR A 160 1.51 -6.07 15.17
C TYR A 160 1.62 -4.56 15.31
N ILE A 161 0.91 -4.00 16.28
CA ILE A 161 1.01 -2.59 16.65
C ILE A 161 1.88 -2.45 17.90
N SER A 162 2.81 -1.50 17.89
CA SER A 162 3.74 -1.30 19.00
C SER A 162 3.05 -0.83 20.29
N GLU A 163 3.21 -1.59 21.37
CA GLU A 163 2.82 -1.16 22.73
C GLU A 163 3.38 0.22 23.07
N SER A 164 4.65 0.49 22.73
CA SER A 164 5.28 1.78 23.02
C SER A 164 4.67 2.93 22.22
N MET A 165 4.28 2.70 20.97
CA MET A 165 3.56 3.70 20.18
C MET A 165 2.20 3.99 20.79
N MET A 166 1.45 2.95 21.20
CA MET A 166 0.16 3.12 21.87
C MET A 166 0.25 3.90 23.18
N GLU A 167 1.36 3.75 23.92
CA GLU A 167 1.59 4.49 25.17
C GLU A 167 2.04 5.96 24.95
N THR A 168 2.79 6.25 23.88
CA THR A 168 3.49 7.54 23.73
C THR A 168 2.97 8.41 22.60
N GLN A 169 2.41 7.81 21.56
CA GLN A 169 1.91 8.45 20.34
C GLN A 169 0.63 7.76 19.82
N PRO A 170 -0.42 7.59 20.67
CA PRO A 170 -1.64 6.85 20.31
C PRO A 170 -2.35 7.38 19.07
N TYR A 171 -2.27 8.69 18.82
CA TYR A 171 -2.83 9.34 17.63
C TYR A 171 -2.32 8.75 16.31
N ARG A 172 -1.15 8.10 16.32
CA ARG A 172 -0.55 7.45 15.14
C ARG A 172 -1.15 6.08 14.81
N LEU A 173 -2.06 5.55 15.63
CA LEU A 173 -2.69 4.26 15.38
C LEU A 173 -3.27 4.17 13.97
N ALA A 174 -4.13 5.11 13.58
CA ALA A 174 -4.76 5.09 12.27
C ALA A 174 -3.77 5.08 11.09
N PRO A 175 -2.84 6.05 10.95
CA PRO A 175 -1.92 6.05 9.82
C PRO A 175 -0.99 4.83 9.82
N VAL A 176 -0.56 4.34 10.98
CA VAL A 176 0.28 3.13 11.07
C VAL A 176 -0.52 1.88 10.69
N LEU A 177 -1.72 1.70 11.21
CA LEU A 177 -2.55 0.54 10.91
C LEU A 177 -2.96 0.52 9.44
N PHE A 178 -3.31 1.66 8.83
CA PHE A 178 -3.59 1.71 7.39
C PHE A 178 -2.35 1.35 6.57
N HIS A 179 -1.15 1.80 6.95
CA HIS A 179 0.10 1.39 6.31
C HIS A 179 0.29 -0.12 6.33
N GLU A 180 0.16 -0.74 7.51
CA GLU A 180 0.30 -2.21 7.62
C GLU A 180 -0.84 -2.96 6.89
N LEU A 181 -2.04 -2.38 6.82
CA LEU A 181 -3.12 -2.93 6.01
C LEU A 181 -2.84 -2.80 4.50
N MET A 182 -2.09 -1.80 4.05
CA MET A 182 -1.65 -1.72 2.65
C MET A 182 -0.62 -2.82 2.34
N HIS A 183 0.26 -3.18 3.28
CA HIS A 183 1.07 -4.40 3.15
C HIS A 183 0.19 -5.65 3.07
N PHE A 184 -0.84 -5.78 3.91
CA PHE A 184 -1.80 -6.88 3.79
C PHE A 184 -2.46 -6.93 2.41
N VAL A 185 -2.84 -5.79 1.84
CA VAL A 185 -3.42 -5.73 0.48
C VAL A 185 -2.39 -6.12 -0.57
N ASP A 186 -1.19 -5.53 -0.60
CA ASP A 186 -0.12 -5.85 -1.56
C ASP A 186 0.20 -7.35 -1.55
N PHE A 187 0.50 -7.91 -0.37
CA PHE A 187 0.85 -9.31 -0.24
C PHE A 187 -0.34 -10.26 -0.45
N GLY A 188 -1.56 -9.79 -0.16
CA GLY A 188 -2.78 -10.59 -0.16
C GLY A 188 -3.55 -10.58 -1.47
N ILE A 189 -3.41 -9.56 -2.32
CA ILE A 189 -4.32 -9.36 -3.45
C ILE A 189 -4.11 -10.40 -4.57
N ASN A 190 -2.86 -10.84 -4.82
CA ASN A 190 -2.58 -11.71 -5.97
C ASN A 190 -1.37 -12.65 -5.79
N GLY A 191 -1.17 -13.22 -4.60
CA GLY A 191 -0.15 -14.25 -4.42
C GLY A 191 1.28 -13.75 -4.62
N TYR A 192 1.62 -12.65 -3.92
CA TYR A 192 2.90 -11.95 -3.98
C TYR A 192 4.12 -12.87 -4.15
N VAL A 193 5.07 -12.43 -4.99
CA VAL A 193 6.39 -13.08 -5.14
C VAL A 193 7.52 -12.09 -4.92
N ASP A 194 8.62 -12.56 -4.33
CA ASP A 194 9.79 -11.72 -4.06
C ASP A 194 10.54 -11.24 -5.29
N TYR A 195 10.35 -11.92 -6.42
CA TYR A 195 10.99 -11.57 -7.67
C TYR A 195 10.26 -12.20 -8.85
N ALA A 196 10.34 -11.51 -9.98
CA ALA A 196 9.92 -11.98 -11.28
C ALA A 196 11.10 -11.90 -12.26
N TYR A 197 10.92 -12.47 -13.44
CA TYR A 197 11.91 -12.42 -14.51
C TYR A 197 11.33 -11.81 -15.77
N ILE A 198 12.14 -11.03 -16.49
CA ILE A 198 11.82 -10.58 -17.85
C ILE A 198 12.64 -11.40 -18.84
N LEU A 199 11.97 -12.02 -19.80
CA LEU A 199 12.61 -12.65 -20.97
C LEU A 199 11.80 -12.36 -22.22
N ASP A 200 12.42 -11.69 -23.20
CA ASP A 200 11.81 -11.36 -24.50
C ASP A 200 10.42 -10.69 -24.38
N GLY A 201 10.27 -9.79 -23.40
CA GLY A 201 9.02 -9.06 -23.11
C GLY A 201 7.95 -9.88 -22.37
N GLN A 202 8.32 -11.05 -21.83
CA GLN A 202 7.43 -11.86 -20.99
C GLN A 202 7.88 -11.82 -19.54
N HIS A 203 6.90 -11.71 -18.63
CA HIS A 203 7.11 -11.83 -17.19
C HIS A 203 6.93 -13.29 -16.77
N LEU A 204 7.93 -13.82 -16.08
CA LEU A 204 8.02 -15.24 -15.72
C LEU A 204 8.28 -15.41 -14.23
N HIS A 205 7.65 -16.43 -13.64
CA HIS A 205 8.05 -16.91 -12.32
C HIS A 205 9.35 -17.73 -12.40
N GLN A 206 10.06 -17.85 -11.27
CA GLN A 206 11.27 -18.69 -11.15
C GLN A 206 11.07 -20.10 -11.71
N TYR A 207 9.94 -20.76 -11.39
CA TYR A 207 9.70 -22.14 -11.79
C TYR A 207 9.53 -22.29 -13.32
N GLU A 208 9.17 -21.21 -14.02
CA GLU A 208 9.08 -21.18 -15.48
C GLU A 208 10.47 -21.04 -16.09
N VAL A 209 11.28 -20.12 -15.55
CA VAL A 209 12.69 -19.94 -15.92
C VAL A 209 13.49 -21.23 -15.73
N ASP A 210 13.29 -21.94 -14.62
CA ASP A 210 13.97 -23.21 -14.32
C ASP A 210 13.75 -24.30 -15.37
N ARG A 211 12.65 -24.21 -16.15
CA ARG A 211 12.29 -25.16 -17.21
C ARG A 211 12.86 -24.77 -18.58
N LEU A 212 13.39 -23.56 -18.73
CA LEU A 212 13.96 -23.08 -19.99
C LEU A 212 15.34 -23.69 -20.27
N PRO A 213 15.81 -23.72 -21.53
CA PRO A 213 17.20 -24.01 -21.85
C PRO A 213 18.15 -23.04 -21.15
N ARG A 214 19.35 -23.51 -20.79
CA ARG A 214 20.34 -22.69 -20.05
C ARG A 214 20.69 -21.36 -20.72
N GLU A 215 20.75 -21.33 -22.05
CA GLU A 215 21.02 -20.11 -22.81
C GLU A 215 19.92 -19.04 -22.64
N GLU A 216 18.66 -19.45 -22.47
CA GLU A 216 17.53 -18.56 -22.19
C GLU A 216 17.51 -18.14 -20.72
N GLN A 217 17.84 -19.05 -19.80
CA GLN A 217 18.01 -18.71 -18.38
C GLN A 217 19.08 -17.63 -18.18
N ASP A 218 20.22 -17.76 -18.87
CA ASP A 218 21.32 -16.79 -18.79
C ASP A 218 20.96 -15.41 -19.37
N ARG A 219 19.86 -15.30 -20.14
CA ARG A 219 19.33 -14.05 -20.72
C ARG A 219 18.20 -13.43 -19.90
N ALA A 220 17.55 -14.20 -19.02
CA ALA A 220 16.44 -13.72 -18.22
C ALA A 220 16.94 -12.67 -17.23
N ILE A 221 16.27 -11.51 -17.21
CA ILE A 221 16.59 -10.42 -16.29
C ILE A 221 15.85 -10.68 -14.98
N LEU A 222 16.60 -10.88 -13.90
CA LEU A 222 16.03 -10.98 -12.56
C LEU A 222 15.58 -9.60 -12.09
N CYS A 223 14.30 -9.49 -11.74
CA CYS A 223 13.65 -8.29 -11.26
C CYS A 223 13.14 -8.54 -9.84
N GLY A 224 13.96 -8.17 -8.86
CA GLY A 224 13.57 -8.25 -7.45
C GLY A 224 12.47 -7.25 -7.13
N ASN A 225 11.54 -7.64 -6.26
CA ASN A 225 10.61 -6.69 -5.69
C ASN A 225 11.38 -5.72 -4.77
N SER A 226 11.27 -4.43 -5.07
CA SER A 226 12.05 -3.38 -4.42
C SER A 226 11.33 -2.87 -3.18
N SER A 227 12.08 -2.54 -2.12
CA SER A 227 11.53 -1.92 -0.90
C SER A 227 10.78 -0.62 -1.19
N ILE A 228 11.08 0.04 -2.31
CA ILE A 228 10.33 1.22 -2.77
C ILE A 228 8.88 0.88 -3.15
N ILE A 229 8.62 -0.28 -3.75
CA ILE A 229 7.25 -0.68 -4.11
C ILE A 229 6.51 -1.06 -2.83
N LYS A 230 7.13 -1.86 -1.96
CA LYS A 230 6.52 -2.34 -0.72
C LYS A 230 6.22 -1.21 0.25
N GLU A 231 7.27 -0.57 0.78
CA GLU A 231 7.12 0.40 1.86
C GLU A 231 6.60 1.73 1.33
N SER A 232 7.19 2.25 0.25
CA SER A 232 6.75 3.53 -0.30
C SER A 232 5.43 3.43 -1.07
N GLY A 233 5.08 2.26 -1.61
CA GLY A 233 3.74 2.01 -2.14
C GLY A 233 2.70 1.94 -1.03
N ALA A 234 2.96 1.20 0.07
CA ALA A 234 2.06 1.19 1.23
C ALA A 234 1.83 2.59 1.79
N GLU A 235 2.89 3.39 1.90
CA GLU A 235 2.85 4.79 2.30
C GLU A 235 2.01 5.65 1.32
N LEU A 236 2.24 5.48 0.01
CA LEU A 236 1.53 6.21 -1.04
C LEU A 236 0.03 5.92 -0.98
N TYR A 237 -0.39 4.65 -0.95
CA TYR A 237 -1.79 4.27 -0.91
C TYR A 237 -2.46 4.67 0.42
N THR A 238 -1.73 4.59 1.53
CA THR A 238 -2.22 5.11 2.81
C THR A 238 -2.49 6.60 2.72
N THR A 239 -1.56 7.38 2.17
CA THR A 239 -1.74 8.82 1.95
C THR A 239 -2.88 9.10 0.97
N LYS A 240 -2.94 8.37 -0.13
CA LYS A 240 -3.92 8.56 -1.21
C LYS A 240 -5.35 8.27 -0.77
N TYR A 241 -5.59 7.29 0.11
CA TYR A 241 -6.95 6.93 0.52
C TYR A 241 -7.34 7.49 1.90
N PHE A 242 -6.38 7.65 2.80
CA PHE A 242 -6.66 8.01 4.20
C PHE A 242 -6.02 9.33 4.63
N SER A 243 -5.39 10.04 3.68
CA SER A 243 -4.89 11.42 3.79
C SER A 243 -3.75 11.64 4.80
N GLY A 244 -3.10 10.58 5.27
CA GLY A 244 -1.80 10.69 5.93
C GLY A 244 -1.17 9.34 6.19
N ALA A 245 0.14 9.28 6.00
CA ALA A 245 0.92 8.06 6.16
C ALA A 245 2.11 8.28 7.11
N PRO A 246 2.74 7.20 7.60
CA PRO A 246 3.90 7.28 8.48
C PRO A 246 5.13 7.90 7.80
N SER A 247 5.51 9.12 8.18
CA SER A 247 6.71 9.89 7.73
C SER A 247 8.08 9.20 7.42
N ALA A 248 8.25 7.89 7.61
CA ALA A 248 9.48 7.12 7.40
C ALA A 248 9.92 7.03 5.93
N TYR A 249 9.00 6.85 4.97
CA TYR A 249 9.35 6.50 3.58
C TYR A 249 9.14 7.63 2.55
N PHE A 250 9.01 8.87 3.02
CA PHE A 250 8.61 10.04 2.23
C PHE A 250 9.37 10.23 0.91
N LYS A 251 10.67 9.93 0.87
CA LYS A 251 11.48 10.07 -0.35
C LYS A 251 11.09 9.08 -1.44
N GLY A 252 10.91 7.82 -1.06
CA GLY A 252 10.43 6.79 -1.98
C GLY A 252 8.99 7.04 -2.39
N THR A 253 8.16 7.58 -1.49
CA THR A 253 6.77 7.94 -1.80
C THR A 253 6.72 9.05 -2.85
N ALA A 254 7.54 10.09 -2.71
CA ALA A 254 7.66 11.13 -3.72
C ALA A 254 8.13 10.57 -5.08
N PHE A 255 9.05 9.60 -5.10
CA PHE A 255 9.46 8.96 -6.34
C PHE A 255 8.30 8.19 -7.00
N MET A 256 7.53 7.43 -6.23
CA MET A 256 6.35 6.70 -6.72
C MET A 256 5.26 7.66 -7.22
N THR A 257 5.03 8.78 -6.52
CA THR A 257 4.16 9.86 -6.99
C THR A 257 4.63 10.42 -8.34
N GLY A 258 5.94 10.56 -8.55
CA GLY A 258 6.49 10.96 -9.85
C GLY A 258 6.18 9.97 -10.97
N ILE A 259 6.25 8.66 -10.68
CA ILE A 259 5.82 7.62 -11.62
C ILE A 259 4.33 7.77 -11.93
N GLU A 260 3.47 7.91 -10.92
CA GLU A 260 2.01 8.08 -11.13
C GLU A 260 1.69 9.38 -11.89
N TYR A 261 2.40 10.48 -11.60
CA TYR A 261 2.24 11.75 -12.31
C TYR A 261 2.51 11.61 -13.81
N ILE A 262 3.57 10.87 -14.18
CA ILE A 262 3.97 10.70 -15.59
C ILE A 262 3.15 9.61 -16.30
N MET A 263 2.90 8.49 -15.63
CA MET A 263 2.33 7.28 -16.22
C MET A 263 0.82 7.13 -15.99
N GLY A 264 0.27 7.86 -15.02
CA GLY A 264 -1.12 7.79 -14.61
C GLY A 264 -1.44 6.68 -13.60
N GLU A 265 -2.63 6.79 -13.03
CA GLU A 265 -3.15 5.89 -11.98
C GLU A 265 -3.26 4.43 -12.43
N GLU A 266 -3.64 4.16 -13.69
CA GLU A 266 -3.73 2.78 -14.21
C GLU A 266 -2.39 2.05 -14.13
N PHE A 267 -1.29 2.75 -14.50
CA PHE A 267 0.04 2.19 -14.38
C PHE A 267 0.44 2.02 -12.91
N MET A 268 0.10 2.98 -12.05
CA MET A 268 0.42 2.90 -10.62
C MET A 268 -0.31 1.74 -9.92
N ASN A 269 -1.56 1.47 -10.30
CA ASN A 269 -2.32 0.31 -9.83
C ASN A 269 -1.65 -0.99 -10.30
N ALA A 270 -1.23 -1.06 -11.57
CA ALA A 270 -0.51 -2.22 -12.08
C ALA A 270 0.82 -2.45 -11.34
N LEU A 271 1.58 -1.38 -11.09
CA LEU A 271 2.86 -1.46 -10.40
C LEU A 271 2.70 -1.87 -8.92
N PHE A 272 1.60 -1.49 -8.24
CA PHE A 272 1.39 -1.85 -6.84
C PHE A 272 0.72 -3.22 -6.66
N PHE A 273 -0.30 -3.57 -7.43
CA PHE A 273 -1.13 -4.76 -7.17
C PHE A 273 -0.75 -6.02 -7.96
N ARG A 274 0.12 -5.93 -8.99
CA ARG A 274 0.51 -7.11 -9.75
C ARG A 274 1.56 -7.93 -9.01
N TRP A 275 1.45 -9.25 -9.13
CA TRP A 275 2.44 -10.20 -8.61
C TRP A 275 3.86 -9.93 -9.15
N ASP A 276 3.99 -9.37 -10.35
CA ASP A 276 5.25 -9.11 -11.05
C ASP A 276 5.68 -7.63 -10.99
N SER A 277 5.29 -6.89 -9.96
CA SER A 277 5.58 -5.46 -9.75
C SER A 277 7.04 -5.06 -10.01
N GLY A 278 8.01 -5.84 -9.51
CA GLY A 278 9.44 -5.62 -9.77
C GLY A 278 9.82 -5.71 -11.24
N ALA A 279 9.18 -6.59 -12.01
CA ALA A 279 9.34 -6.67 -13.47
C ALA A 279 8.62 -5.53 -14.19
N VAL A 280 7.41 -5.14 -13.75
CA VAL A 280 6.70 -3.96 -14.29
C VAL A 280 7.56 -2.69 -14.19
N LEU A 281 8.18 -2.46 -13.03
CA LEU A 281 9.09 -1.32 -12.85
C LEU A 281 10.36 -1.43 -13.71
N ALA A 282 10.93 -2.63 -13.81
CA ALA A 282 12.11 -2.86 -14.63
C ALA A 282 11.82 -2.62 -16.12
N GLU A 283 10.72 -3.18 -16.62
CA GLU A 283 10.28 -3.02 -18.01
C GLU A 283 10.11 -1.54 -18.37
N LEU A 284 9.51 -0.74 -17.48
CA LEU A 284 9.39 0.70 -17.68
C LEU A 284 10.74 1.38 -17.99
N PHE A 285 11.77 1.11 -17.19
CA PHE A 285 13.08 1.74 -17.39
C PHE A 285 13.87 1.12 -18.54
N LEU A 286 13.66 -0.17 -18.84
CA LEU A 286 14.19 -0.78 -20.07
C LEU A 286 13.57 -0.13 -21.33
N GLU A 287 12.29 0.23 -21.32
CA GLU A 287 11.62 0.96 -22.40
C GLU A 287 12.17 2.38 -22.59
N VAL A 288 12.45 3.07 -21.48
CA VAL A 288 13.09 4.41 -21.48
C VAL A 288 14.49 4.34 -22.12
N GLY A 289 15.15 3.19 -22.03
CA GLY A 289 16.43 2.92 -22.69
C GLY A 289 17.56 2.49 -21.76
N TYR A 290 17.25 2.25 -20.48
CA TYR A 290 18.21 1.73 -19.52
C TYR A 290 18.58 0.30 -19.90
N THR A 291 19.84 -0.06 -19.72
CA THR A 291 20.26 -1.47 -19.72
C THR A 291 19.84 -2.15 -18.42
N ALA A 292 19.76 -3.48 -18.44
CA ALA A 292 19.50 -4.26 -17.22
C ALA A 292 20.52 -3.96 -16.09
N GLU A 293 21.79 -3.70 -16.45
CA GLU A 293 22.84 -3.34 -15.50
C GLU A 293 22.62 -1.94 -14.89
N GLU A 294 22.24 -0.95 -15.71
CA GLU A 294 21.91 0.40 -15.24
C GLU A 294 20.68 0.38 -14.33
N TYR A 295 19.62 -0.35 -14.71
CA TYR A 295 18.44 -0.52 -13.87
C TYR A 295 18.79 -1.16 -12.52
N GLN A 296 19.52 -2.28 -12.53
CA GLN A 296 19.92 -2.96 -11.28
C GLN A 296 20.76 -2.03 -10.38
N ARG A 297 21.67 -1.24 -10.93
CA ARG A 297 22.41 -0.24 -10.15
C ARG A 297 21.50 0.84 -9.58
N SER A 298 20.47 1.24 -10.33
CA SER A 298 19.51 2.25 -9.91
C SER A 298 18.58 1.75 -8.81
N THR A 299 18.20 0.47 -8.81
CA THR A 299 17.40 -0.12 -7.72
C THR A 299 18.09 -0.05 -6.35
N LEU A 300 19.43 0.02 -6.30
CA LEU A 300 20.15 0.28 -5.05
C LEU A 300 19.96 1.72 -4.55
N ALA A 301 19.90 2.71 -5.44
CA ALA A 301 19.55 4.08 -5.07
C ALA A 301 18.10 4.18 -4.61
N LEU A 302 17.18 3.46 -5.26
CA LEU A 302 15.77 3.42 -4.87
C LEU A 302 15.60 2.74 -3.50
N ALA A 303 16.27 1.61 -3.25
CA ALA A 303 16.26 0.97 -1.94
C ALA A 303 16.82 1.89 -0.84
N ALA A 304 17.80 2.74 -1.18
CA ALA A 304 18.35 3.76 -0.27
C ALA A 304 17.37 4.93 0.02
N LEU A 305 16.33 5.12 -0.79
CA LEU A 305 15.25 6.06 -0.46
C LEU A 305 14.29 5.48 0.58
N SER A 306 14.21 4.15 0.66
CA SER A 306 13.37 3.42 1.61
C SER A 306 14.13 2.92 2.84
N GLU A 307 15.47 2.90 2.83
CA GLU A 307 16.34 2.50 3.94
C GLU A 307 17.61 3.38 4.03
N VAL A 308 18.19 3.56 5.21
CA VAL A 308 19.48 4.27 5.39
C VAL A 308 20.63 3.46 4.78
N TYR A 309 20.85 3.60 3.47
CA TYR A 309 21.93 2.92 2.77
C TYR A 309 23.23 3.74 2.78
N ASN A 310 24.36 3.09 3.11
CA ASN A 310 25.68 3.70 3.31
C ASN A 310 26.78 3.10 2.41
N GLY A 311 26.41 2.51 1.26
CA GLY A 311 27.36 1.88 0.34
C GLY A 311 28.04 2.87 -0.62
N GLU A 312 29.34 2.66 -0.88
CA GLU A 312 30.09 3.31 -1.96
C GLU A 312 29.73 2.68 -3.33
N TYR A 313 28.58 3.05 -3.88
CA TYR A 313 28.29 2.87 -5.30
C TYR A 313 27.93 4.23 -5.89
N ASP A 314 28.14 4.38 -7.21
CA ASP A 314 27.75 5.57 -7.98
C ASP A 314 26.46 5.24 -8.75
N PRO A 315 25.28 5.11 -8.09
CA PRO A 315 24.04 4.78 -8.78
C PRO A 315 23.50 5.99 -9.55
N ILE A 316 22.73 5.74 -10.61
CA ILE A 316 21.96 6.78 -11.29
C ILE A 316 21.00 7.40 -10.26
N SER A 317 20.84 8.72 -10.32
CA SER A 317 20.01 9.43 -9.36
C SER A 317 18.52 9.14 -9.63
N PRO A 318 17.68 8.94 -8.60
CA PRO A 318 16.23 8.80 -8.76
C PRO A 318 15.59 10.00 -9.48
N GLU A 319 16.18 11.19 -9.36
CA GLU A 319 15.76 12.38 -10.09
C GLU A 319 15.97 12.22 -11.59
N ASP A 320 17.15 11.75 -12.01
CA ASP A 320 17.45 11.51 -13.43
C ASP A 320 16.54 10.42 -13.99
N MET A 321 16.25 9.36 -13.21
CA MET A 321 15.29 8.33 -13.62
C MET A 321 13.91 8.91 -13.91
N LEU A 322 13.38 9.79 -13.05
CA LEU A 322 12.08 10.42 -13.29
C LEU A 322 12.14 11.43 -14.45
N ILE A 323 13.22 12.17 -14.60
CA ILE A 323 13.40 13.11 -15.71
C ILE A 323 13.45 12.35 -17.05
N ASP A 324 14.22 11.27 -17.13
CA ASP A 324 14.28 10.43 -18.32
C ASP A 324 12.91 9.83 -18.65
N LEU A 325 12.18 9.37 -17.63
CA LEU A 325 10.83 8.86 -17.80
C LEU A 325 9.86 9.95 -18.30
N TYR A 326 9.97 11.16 -17.74
CA TYR A 326 9.19 12.32 -18.16
C TYR A 326 9.49 12.65 -19.63
N GLU A 327 10.75 12.78 -20.00
CA GLU A 327 11.16 13.09 -21.38
C GLU A 327 10.69 12.00 -22.36
N TYR A 328 10.75 10.73 -21.95
CA TYR A 328 10.30 9.61 -22.75
C TYR A 328 8.77 9.61 -23.01
N LYS A 329 7.96 9.94 -22.00
CA LYS A 329 6.48 9.84 -22.09
C LYS A 329 5.79 11.16 -22.43
N LEU A 330 6.28 12.27 -21.91
CA LEU A 330 5.68 13.61 -22.00
C LEU A 330 6.51 14.60 -22.84
N GLY A 331 7.78 14.30 -23.11
CA GLY A 331 8.71 15.15 -23.87
C GLY A 331 9.49 16.14 -23.02
N ASP A 332 10.26 17.03 -23.66
CA ASP A 332 11.30 17.86 -23.02
C ASP A 332 10.79 19.02 -22.12
N GLY A 333 9.49 19.05 -21.78
CA GLY A 333 8.83 20.16 -21.10
C GLY A 333 8.93 20.19 -19.57
N TRP A 334 9.69 19.29 -18.96
CA TRP A 334 9.75 19.15 -17.51
C TRP A 334 10.33 20.38 -16.80
N ARG A 335 11.14 21.19 -17.50
CA ARG A 335 11.79 22.39 -16.94
C ARG A 335 10.82 23.55 -16.72
N GLU A 336 9.63 23.45 -17.27
CA GLU A 336 8.55 24.42 -17.14
C GLU A 336 7.40 23.87 -16.27
N ASP A 337 7.52 22.65 -15.77
CA ASP A 337 6.49 21.96 -14.99
C ASP A 337 6.74 22.12 -13.48
N GLU A 338 6.02 23.05 -12.87
CA GLU A 338 6.20 23.41 -11.46
C GLU A 338 5.69 22.33 -10.49
N ASP A 339 4.71 21.52 -10.90
CA ASP A 339 4.21 20.38 -10.13
C ASP A 339 5.29 19.30 -10.08
N PHE A 340 5.85 18.96 -11.24
CA PHE A 340 6.92 17.98 -11.34
C PHE A 340 8.20 18.43 -10.61
N HIS A 341 8.51 19.72 -10.63
CA HIS A 341 9.59 20.28 -9.84
C HIS A 341 9.42 20.03 -8.33
N TYR A 342 8.20 20.14 -7.80
CA TYR A 342 7.93 19.84 -6.39
C TYR A 342 8.16 18.37 -6.05
N ILE A 343 7.76 17.47 -6.94
CA ILE A 343 7.99 16.02 -6.80
C ILE A 343 9.50 15.73 -6.75
N LEU A 344 10.28 16.20 -7.72
CA LEU A 344 11.75 16.03 -7.77
C LEU A 344 12.41 16.57 -6.50
N LYS A 345 11.91 17.68 -5.95
CA LYS A 345 12.46 18.27 -4.74
C LYS A 345 12.15 17.44 -3.49
N SER A 346 10.97 16.84 -3.44
CA SER A 346 10.50 16.02 -2.32
C SER A 346 11.31 14.74 -2.13
N ILE A 347 11.88 14.18 -3.21
CA ILE A 347 12.79 13.03 -3.16
C ILE A 347 14.08 13.34 -2.38
N ASN A 348 14.60 14.56 -2.52
CA ASN A 348 15.86 14.97 -1.90
C ASN A 348 15.67 15.44 -0.46
N GLY A 349 14.50 15.96 -0.10
CA GLY A 349 14.30 16.73 1.12
C GLY A 349 14.84 18.16 1.02
N ILE A 350 14.42 19.03 1.93
CA ILE A 350 14.85 20.44 1.97
C ILE A 350 16.28 20.53 2.53
N ALA A 351 17.11 21.37 1.90
CA ALA A 351 18.49 21.62 2.29
C ALA A 351 19.43 20.39 2.29
N MET A 352 19.00 19.26 1.72
CA MET A 352 19.89 18.14 1.42
C MET A 352 20.58 18.36 0.07
N ASP A 353 21.77 17.78 -0.06
CA ASP A 353 22.67 17.95 -1.20
C ASP A 353 22.69 16.72 -2.14
N ASP A 354 21.79 15.76 -1.93
CA ASP A 354 21.72 14.49 -2.67
C ASP A 354 21.53 14.73 -4.18
N TRP A 355 20.78 15.78 -4.57
CA TRP A 355 20.59 16.24 -5.96
C TRP A 355 21.89 16.58 -6.69
N LYS A 356 23.02 16.79 -5.98
CA LYS A 356 24.31 17.08 -6.62
C LYS A 356 24.85 15.91 -7.43
N ARG A 357 24.33 14.70 -7.21
CA ARG A 357 24.70 13.51 -7.99
C ARG A 357 23.99 13.43 -9.34
N SER A 358 22.90 14.18 -9.52
CA SER A 358 22.15 14.21 -10.78
C SER A 358 22.95 14.90 -11.89
N GLU A 359 22.81 14.43 -13.12
CA GLU A 359 23.39 15.12 -14.29
C GLU A 359 22.74 16.49 -14.55
N HIS A 360 21.52 16.69 -14.03
CA HIS A 360 20.77 17.94 -14.08
C HIS A 360 20.95 18.81 -12.83
N ALA A 361 21.95 18.53 -11.98
CA ALA A 361 22.21 19.27 -10.74
C ALA A 361 22.24 20.81 -10.92
N ASP A 362 22.73 21.30 -12.07
CA ASP A 362 22.79 22.72 -12.39
C ASP A 362 21.42 23.39 -12.56
N PHE A 363 20.39 22.63 -12.92
CA PHE A 363 19.01 23.10 -12.95
C PHE A 363 18.26 22.74 -11.67
N LEU A 364 18.47 21.55 -11.10
CA LEU A 364 17.82 21.17 -9.85
C LEU A 364 18.15 22.15 -8.71
N LYS A 365 19.34 22.79 -8.74
CA LYS A 365 19.69 23.86 -7.80
C LYS A 365 18.87 25.16 -7.95
N THR A 366 18.13 25.32 -9.05
CA THR A 366 17.35 26.54 -9.37
C THR A 366 15.86 26.41 -9.09
N ILE A 367 15.33 25.20 -8.96
CA ILE A 367 13.96 24.97 -8.49
C ILE A 367 13.79 25.69 -7.13
N GLU A 368 12.64 26.34 -6.91
CA GLU A 368 12.33 27.01 -5.64
C GLU A 368 12.40 25.99 -4.47
N PHE A 369 12.37 26.42 -3.19
CA PHE A 369 12.73 25.57 -2.02
C PHE A 369 14.23 25.29 -1.80
N ARG A 370 15.13 26.07 -2.41
CA ARG A 370 16.59 25.87 -2.31
C ARG A 370 17.13 25.98 -0.88
N ASN A 371 16.46 26.74 -0.03
CA ASN A 371 16.89 27.00 1.35
C ASN A 371 15.68 27.20 2.27
N TRP A 372 15.94 27.14 3.58
CA TRP A 372 14.94 27.30 4.62
C TRP A 372 14.09 28.57 4.49
N ASN A 373 14.60 29.68 3.96
CA ASN A 373 13.77 30.88 3.79
C ASN A 373 12.72 30.72 2.69
N GLN A 374 13.08 30.07 1.58
CA GLN A 374 12.13 29.80 0.50
C GLN A 374 11.12 28.74 0.91
N TYR A 375 11.56 27.73 1.66
CA TYR A 375 10.64 26.78 2.27
C TYR A 375 9.67 27.46 3.23
N ASN A 376 10.17 28.30 4.14
CA ASN A 376 9.32 29.02 5.08
C ASN A 376 8.32 29.92 4.33
N ALA A 377 8.73 30.56 3.23
CA ALA A 377 7.82 31.36 2.42
C ALA A 377 6.71 30.52 1.77
N PHE A 378 7.02 29.31 1.29
CA PHE A 378 6.00 28.37 0.83
C PHE A 378 5.12 27.89 1.99
N ASN A 379 5.69 27.50 3.12
CA ASN A 379 4.93 27.04 4.28
C ASN A 379 4.01 28.15 4.79
N ASP A 380 4.50 29.38 4.84
CA ASP A 380 3.70 30.56 5.15
C ASP A 380 2.57 30.73 4.14
N ALA A 381 2.81 30.55 2.83
CA ALA A 381 1.77 30.64 1.81
C ALA A 381 0.74 29.50 1.88
N LEU A 382 1.22 28.27 2.13
CA LEU A 382 0.41 27.06 2.28
C LEU A 382 -0.54 27.18 3.49
N LEU A 383 -0.07 27.78 4.58
CA LEU A 383 -0.79 27.87 5.84
C LEU A 383 -1.48 29.21 6.08
N ALA A 384 -1.20 30.24 5.27
CA ALA A 384 -1.69 31.61 5.47
C ALA A 384 -3.21 31.70 5.65
N ASP A 385 -3.94 30.90 4.88
CA ASP A 385 -5.40 30.91 4.83
C ASP A 385 -6.03 29.69 5.53
N VAL A 386 -5.23 28.89 6.24
CA VAL A 386 -5.71 27.74 7.03
C VAL A 386 -6.01 28.23 8.46
N PRO A 387 -7.29 28.38 8.85
CA PRO A 387 -7.67 28.89 10.16
C PRO A 387 -7.06 28.07 11.29
N GLU A 388 -7.06 26.74 11.20
CA GLU A 388 -6.55 25.87 12.26
C GLU A 388 -5.02 25.88 12.40
N ASN A 389 -4.30 26.53 11.48
CA ASN A 389 -2.84 26.74 11.48
C ASN A 389 -2.02 25.47 11.86
N PRO A 390 -2.08 24.40 11.04
CA PRO A 390 -1.44 23.13 11.35
C PRO A 390 0.09 23.20 11.37
N ASP A 391 0.70 22.59 12.39
CA ASP A 391 2.14 22.39 12.51
C ASP A 391 2.54 21.04 11.89
N LEU A 392 3.15 21.09 10.72
CA LEU A 392 3.46 19.95 9.85
C LEU A 392 4.65 19.12 10.40
N ALA A 393 4.52 17.79 10.42
CA ALA A 393 5.52 16.87 10.95
C ALA A 393 6.68 16.57 9.98
N VAL A 394 6.42 16.57 8.67
CA VAL A 394 7.37 16.28 7.59
C VAL A 394 7.54 17.49 6.71
N LEU A 395 8.80 17.92 6.55
CA LEU A 395 9.15 19.06 5.74
C LEU A 395 10.14 18.63 4.63
N PRO A 396 9.76 18.68 3.34
CA PRO A 396 8.49 19.17 2.80
C PRO A 396 7.36 18.13 2.95
N PRO A 397 6.09 18.56 3.01
CA PRO A 397 4.97 17.63 3.07
C PRO A 397 4.90 16.76 1.79
N ILE A 398 4.36 15.55 1.93
CA ILE A 398 4.51 14.44 0.96
C ILE A 398 3.60 14.66 -0.25
N PRO A 399 4.14 14.70 -1.49
CA PRO A 399 3.31 14.76 -2.69
C PRO A 399 2.63 13.41 -2.97
N PHE A 400 1.38 13.44 -3.43
CA PHE A 400 0.65 12.25 -3.92
C PHE A 400 -0.39 12.63 -4.97
N MET A 401 -0.76 11.69 -5.84
CA MET A 401 -1.83 11.91 -6.82
C MET A 401 -3.17 11.44 -6.28
N ARG A 402 -4.25 12.20 -6.52
CA ARG A 402 -5.63 11.80 -6.27
C ARG A 402 -6.53 12.43 -7.31
N ASP A 403 -7.39 11.63 -7.96
CA ASP A 403 -8.31 12.09 -9.00
C ASP A 403 -7.63 12.91 -10.12
N GLY A 404 -6.40 12.52 -10.50
CA GLY A 404 -5.62 13.19 -11.54
C GLY A 404 -5.03 14.55 -11.13
N LYS A 405 -5.09 14.92 -9.85
CA LYS A 405 -4.45 16.12 -9.30
C LYS A 405 -3.26 15.75 -8.41
N LEU A 406 -2.22 16.58 -8.44
CA LEU A 406 -1.15 16.54 -7.45
C LEU A 406 -1.64 17.24 -6.18
N LEU A 407 -1.63 16.51 -5.08
CA LEU A 407 -1.92 17.02 -3.74
C LEU A 407 -0.68 16.86 -2.86
N ILE A 408 -0.71 17.51 -1.71
CA ILE A 408 0.33 17.38 -0.70
C ILE A 408 -0.30 17.03 0.64
N GLY A 409 0.28 16.07 1.37
CA GLY A 409 -0.25 15.60 2.64
C GLY A 409 0.81 15.46 3.73
N ASP A 410 0.38 15.58 4.98
CA ASP A 410 1.24 15.35 6.15
C ASP A 410 0.44 15.05 7.42
N ILE A 411 1.10 14.48 8.41
CA ILE A 411 0.62 14.49 9.79
C ILE A 411 0.95 15.85 10.39
N ALA A 412 0.02 16.45 11.12
CA ALA A 412 0.18 17.76 11.71
C ALA A 412 -0.51 17.90 13.07
N VAL A 413 -0.12 18.90 13.84
CA VAL A 413 -0.86 19.36 15.02
C VAL A 413 -1.57 20.66 14.70
N ALA A 414 -2.90 20.64 14.65
CA ALA A 414 -3.72 21.81 14.37
C ALA A 414 -4.29 22.40 15.66
N THR A 415 -4.66 23.67 15.65
CA THR A 415 -5.32 24.36 16.78
C THR A 415 -6.67 24.90 16.33
N ASP A 416 -7.76 24.42 16.93
CA ASP A 416 -9.08 25.00 16.73
C ASP A 416 -9.09 26.43 17.30
N LEU A 417 -9.28 27.45 16.45
CA LEU A 417 -9.25 28.85 16.87
C LEU A 417 -10.47 29.29 17.72
N GLN A 418 -11.57 28.53 17.68
CA GLN A 418 -12.75 28.82 18.49
C GLN A 418 -12.59 28.33 19.93
N THR A 419 -12.01 27.15 20.11
CA THR A 419 -11.82 26.52 21.43
C THR A 419 -10.43 26.80 22.00
N GLY A 420 -9.43 27.01 21.14
CA GLY A 420 -8.01 27.06 21.48
C GLY A 420 -7.39 25.68 21.74
N GLU A 421 -8.12 24.60 21.47
CA GLU A 421 -7.65 23.23 21.70
C GLU A 421 -6.84 22.73 20.51
N ALA A 422 -5.71 22.08 20.81
CA ALA A 422 -4.88 21.43 19.81
C ALA A 422 -5.33 19.99 19.58
N PHE A 423 -5.26 19.53 18.34
CA PHE A 423 -5.60 18.16 17.95
C PHE A 423 -4.62 17.63 16.90
N ASN A 424 -4.34 16.33 16.94
CA ASN A 424 -3.52 15.67 15.93
C ASN A 424 -4.38 15.44 14.68
N CYS A 425 -3.82 15.71 13.51
CA CYS A 425 -4.57 15.57 12.27
C CYS A 425 -3.71 15.07 11.12
N CYS A 426 -4.38 14.54 10.11
CA CYS A 426 -3.85 14.39 8.78
C CYS A 426 -4.31 15.59 7.95
N ALA A 427 -3.36 16.36 7.44
CA ALA A 427 -3.60 17.53 6.61
C ALA A 427 -3.38 17.19 5.14
N THR A 428 -4.25 17.69 4.27
CA THR A 428 -4.12 17.61 2.81
C THR A 428 -4.34 18.97 2.20
N PHE A 429 -3.53 19.31 1.21
CA PHE A 429 -3.54 20.61 0.52
C PHE A 429 -3.60 20.42 -0.99
N ASP A 430 -4.48 21.17 -1.63
CA ASP A 430 -4.54 21.39 -3.08
C ASP A 430 -3.84 22.72 -3.34
N PHE A 431 -2.63 22.68 -3.91
CA PHE A 431 -1.77 23.84 -4.09
C PHE A 431 -1.40 23.97 -5.57
N ASP A 432 -1.72 25.12 -6.15
CA ASP A 432 -1.29 25.46 -7.51
C ASP A 432 0.13 26.04 -7.42
N PHE A 433 1.12 25.22 -7.80
CA PHE A 433 2.52 25.62 -7.78
C PHE A 433 2.80 26.76 -8.75
N ALA A 434 2.15 26.79 -9.92
CA ALA A 434 2.34 27.81 -10.94
C ALA A 434 1.88 29.21 -10.49
N SER A 435 0.79 29.29 -9.74
CA SER A 435 0.33 30.56 -9.17
C SER A 435 0.86 30.83 -7.76
N GLY A 436 1.39 29.81 -7.08
CA GLY A 436 1.80 29.86 -5.68
C GLY A 436 0.62 30.06 -4.73
N THR A 437 -0.54 29.48 -5.04
CA THR A 437 -1.77 29.68 -4.26
C THR A 437 -2.37 28.36 -3.74
N LEU A 438 -2.90 28.40 -2.52
CA LEU A 438 -3.70 27.33 -1.95
C LEU A 438 -5.11 27.36 -2.57
N GLU A 439 -5.51 26.30 -3.25
CA GLU A 439 -6.85 26.15 -3.83
C GLU A 439 -7.84 25.52 -2.85
N GLY A 440 -7.34 24.67 -1.94
CA GLY A 440 -8.16 24.00 -0.93
C GLY A 440 -7.34 23.22 0.07
N TYR A 441 -7.96 22.88 1.21
CA TYR A 441 -7.35 22.01 2.21
C TYR A 441 -8.40 21.15 2.91
N GLY A 442 -7.94 20.06 3.53
CA GLY A 442 -8.73 19.19 4.40
C GLY A 442 -7.92 18.76 5.61
N LEU A 443 -8.58 18.68 6.76
CA LEU A 443 -7.99 18.18 8.01
C LEU A 443 -8.84 17.01 8.51
N ILE A 444 -8.21 15.87 8.79
CA ILE A 444 -8.83 14.71 9.44
C ILE A 444 -8.32 14.67 10.87
N ASP A 445 -9.19 14.88 11.85
CA ASP A 445 -8.86 14.77 13.27
C ASP A 445 -8.60 13.29 13.62
N LEU A 446 -7.33 12.98 13.90
CA LEU A 446 -6.87 11.63 14.21
C LEU A 446 -7.29 11.19 15.62
N ASP A 447 -7.40 12.13 16.56
CA ASP A 447 -7.81 11.82 17.92
C ASP A 447 -9.29 11.43 17.93
N ALA A 448 -10.13 12.20 17.24
CA ALA A 448 -11.55 11.87 17.05
C ALA A 448 -11.73 10.56 16.26
N PHE A 449 -10.96 10.38 15.19
CA PHE A 449 -11.02 9.18 14.37
C PHE A 449 -10.65 7.93 15.17
N ASN A 450 -9.53 7.96 15.90
CA ASN A 450 -9.15 6.83 16.75
C ASN A 450 -10.16 6.59 17.87
N ALA A 451 -10.71 7.63 18.51
CA ALA A 451 -11.69 7.47 19.58
C ALA A 451 -13.04 6.89 19.09
N GLU A 452 -13.45 7.23 17.86
CA GLU A 452 -14.68 6.70 17.24
C GLU A 452 -14.58 5.19 17.00
N PHE A 453 -13.44 4.74 16.46
CA PHE A 453 -13.27 3.36 15.99
C PHE A 453 -12.48 2.47 16.96
N PHE A 454 -11.80 3.06 17.93
CA PHE A 454 -11.05 2.38 18.97
C PHE A 454 -11.20 3.12 20.31
N PRO A 455 -12.32 2.94 21.03
CA PRO A 455 -12.63 3.70 22.26
C PRO A 455 -11.66 3.42 23.42
N GLY A 456 -10.76 2.44 23.29
CA GLY A 456 -9.69 2.13 24.24
C GLY A 456 -8.43 3.01 24.09
N VAL A 457 -8.32 3.80 23.02
CA VAL A 457 -7.23 4.75 22.76
C VAL A 457 -7.68 6.11 23.30
N GLN A 458 -7.26 6.48 24.52
CA GLN A 458 -7.42 7.82 25.09
C GLN A 458 -6.19 8.27 25.85
#